data_AF-A0A831PKT1-F1
#
_entry.id   AF-A0A831PKT1-F1
#
_cell.length_a   1.000
_cell.length_b   1.000
_cell.length_c   1.000
_cell.angle_alpha   90.00
_cell.angle_beta   90.00
_cell.angle_gamma   90.00
#
_symmetry.space_group_name_H-M   'P 1'
#
loop_
_entity.id
_entity.type
_entity.pdbx_description
1 polymer ?
#
loop_
_entity_poly.entity_id
_entity_poly.type
_entity_poly.pdbx_seq_one_letter_code
_entity_poly.pdbx_strand_id
1 'polypeptide(L)'
;MRELFRGFTLMYGPPGSGKTSLALYAAAQMGQKVMYVGFYETVDKVQEKIKGLGLDLSKFVVFDYLSISNVDVLLSNVVDEYEKTSPDVVILYGINS
;
A
#
# COMPACT_ATOMS: atom_id res chain seq x y z
N MET A 1 11.89 6.06 13.71
CA MET A 1 10.83 5.44 12.88
C MET A 1 11.28 5.24 11.43
N ARG A 2 11.79 6.27 10.73
CA ARG A 2 12.29 6.12 9.34
C ARG A 2 13.37 5.05 9.16
N GLU A 3 14.35 4.95 10.06
CA GLU A 3 15.41 3.92 9.99
C GLU A 3 14.88 2.48 10.15
N LEU A 4 13.75 2.27 10.83
CA LEU A 4 13.17 0.93 11.04
C LEU A 4 12.49 0.38 9.78
N PHE A 5 12.04 1.26 8.90
CA PHE A 5 11.30 0.90 7.69
C PHE A 5 12.12 1.14 6.41
N ARG A 6 13.42 1.37 6.54
CA ARG A 6 14.32 1.53 5.39
C ARG A 6 14.61 0.15 4.77
N GLY A 7 14.42 0.01 3.46
CA GLY A 7 14.54 -1.28 2.77
C GLY A 7 13.19 -2.01 2.71
N PHE A 8 13.19 -3.31 2.96
CA PHE A 8 11.98 -4.13 2.91
C PHE A 8 11.49 -4.46 4.33
N THR A 9 10.20 -4.24 4.60
CA THR A 9 9.58 -4.60 5.88
C THR A 9 8.36 -5.47 5.64
N LEU A 10 8.30 -6.61 6.32
CA LEU A 10 7.16 -7.52 6.29
C LEU A 10 6.31 -7.35 7.55
N MET A 11 5.02 -7.11 7.39
CA MET A 11 4.04 -7.10 8.47
C MET A 11 3.16 -8.35 8.40
N TYR A 12 3.30 -9.26 9.37
CA TYR A 12 2.54 -10.51 9.46
C TYR A 12 1.78 -10.63 10.79
N GLY A 13 0.62 -11.29 10.78
CA GLY A 13 -0.24 -11.47 11.95
C GLY A 13 -1.70 -11.76 11.60
N PRO A 14 -2.55 -12.14 12.57
CA PRO A 14 -3.93 -12.53 12.33
C PRO A 14 -4.79 -11.38 11.77
N PRO A 15 -5.92 -11.67 11.08
CA PRO A 15 -6.87 -10.64 10.66
C PRO A 15 -7.27 -9.73 11.84
N GLY A 16 -7.43 -8.43 11.57
CA GLY A 16 -7.77 -7.45 12.61
C GLY A 16 -6.61 -7.00 13.51
N SER A 17 -5.41 -7.56 13.39
CA SER A 17 -4.24 -7.18 14.22
C SER A 17 -3.64 -5.79 13.92
N GLY A 18 -4.28 -4.97 13.08
CA GLY A 18 -3.85 -3.60 12.79
C GLY A 18 -2.74 -3.43 11.74
N LYS A 19 -2.35 -4.48 11.00
CA LYS A 19 -1.28 -4.42 9.98
C LYS A 19 -1.47 -3.31 8.96
N THR A 20 -2.64 -3.23 8.33
CA THR A 20 -2.94 -2.22 7.30
C THR A 20 -2.87 -0.81 7.88
N SER A 21 -3.44 -0.61 9.08
CA SER A 21 -3.39 0.68 9.76
C SER A 21 -1.96 1.10 10.09
N LEU A 22 -1.14 0.18 10.57
CA LEU A 22 0.27 0.43 10.87
C LEU A 22 1.07 0.72 9.58
N ALA A 23 0.84 -0.01 8.50
CA ALA A 23 1.49 0.21 7.21
C ALA A 23 1.16 1.59 6.63
N LEU A 24 -0.12 1.98 6.62
CA LEU A 24 -0.58 3.29 6.17
C LEU A 24 0.04 4.41 7.01
N TYR A 25 0.03 4.27 8.33
CA TYR A 25 0.62 5.25 9.23
C TYR A 25 2.14 5.38 9.03
N ALA A 26 2.87 4.25 8.98
CA ALA A 26 4.32 4.25 8.77
C ALA A 26 4.70 4.89 7.43
N ALA A 27 4.01 4.54 6.35
CA ALA A 27 4.29 5.09 5.02
C ALA A 27 4.06 6.61 4.96
N ALA A 28 3.00 7.11 5.60
CA ALA A 28 2.73 8.55 5.68
C ALA A 28 3.84 9.35 6.39
N GLN A 29 4.62 8.71 7.27
CA GLN A 29 5.76 9.34 7.97
C GLN A 29 7.07 9.28 7.18
N MET A 30 7.16 8.33 6.24
CA MET A 30 8.38 8.05 5.49
C MET A 30 8.51 8.89 4.22
N GLY A 31 7.42 9.14 3.51
CA GLY A 31 7.42 9.82 2.22
C GLY A 31 6.33 10.88 2.07
N GLN A 32 6.41 11.65 0.99
CA GLN A 32 5.33 12.53 0.54
C GLN A 32 4.47 11.88 -0.55
N LYS A 33 4.99 10.84 -1.22
CA LYS A 33 4.27 10.07 -2.22
C LYS A 33 4.31 8.57 -1.89
N VAL A 34 3.18 8.05 -1.46
CA VAL A 34 2.98 6.65 -1.08
C VAL A 34 2.16 5.96 -2.16
N MET A 35 2.68 4.88 -2.72
CA MET A 35 1.94 3.98 -3.60
C MET A 35 1.39 2.82 -2.78
N TYR A 36 0.07 2.65 -2.80
CA TYR A 36 -0.60 1.49 -2.20
C TYR A 36 -1.10 0.58 -3.31
N VAL A 37 -0.75 -0.70 -3.23
CA VAL A 37 -1.21 -1.77 -4.12
C VAL A 37 -1.94 -2.80 -3.28
N GLY A 38 -3.23 -3.01 -3.54
CA GLY A 38 -4.06 -3.97 -2.80
C GLY A 38 -4.70 -5.04 -3.69
N PHE A 39 -4.80 -6.26 -3.16
CA PHE A 39 -5.40 -7.41 -3.86
C PHE A 39 -6.78 -7.84 -3.32
N TYR A 40 -7.24 -7.28 -2.21
CA TYR A 40 -8.48 -7.72 -1.54
C TYR A 40 -9.47 -6.60 -1.18
N GLU A 41 -9.07 -5.34 -1.31
CA GLU A 41 -9.92 -4.19 -0.96
C GLU A 41 -9.98 -3.19 -2.11
N THR A 42 -11.14 -2.57 -2.30
CA THR A 42 -11.32 -1.52 -3.31
C THR A 42 -10.58 -0.25 -2.91
N VAL A 43 -10.25 0.58 -3.90
CA VAL A 43 -9.67 1.92 -3.69
C VAL A 43 -10.46 2.70 -2.64
N ASP A 44 -11.79 2.79 -2.77
CA ASP A 44 -12.64 3.56 -1.85
C ASP A 44 -12.49 3.13 -0.39
N LYS A 45 -12.48 1.81 -0.13
CA LYS A 45 -12.31 1.27 1.23
C LYS A 45 -10.95 1.61 1.82
N VAL A 46 -9.91 1.62 1.00
CA VAL A 46 -8.56 2.00 1.45
C VAL A 46 -8.51 3.50 1.72
N GLN A 47 -9.10 4.33 0.86
CA GLN A 47 -9.19 5.78 1.08
C GLN A 47 -9.98 6.14 2.34
N GLU A 48 -11.05 5.41 2.66
CA GLU A 48 -11.79 5.53 3.92
C GLU A 48 -10.89 5.24 5.14
N LYS A 49 -10.06 4.18 5.09
CA LYS A 49 -9.10 3.89 6.16
C LYS A 49 -8.05 4.98 6.33
N ILE A 50 -7.51 5.50 5.23
CA ILE A 50 -6.54 6.61 5.24
C ILE A 50 -7.15 7.82 5.94
N LYS A 51 -8.37 8.21 5.53
CA LYS A 51 -9.10 9.33 6.16
C LYS A 51 -9.43 9.05 7.63
N GLY A 52 -9.87 7.84 7.96
CA GLY A 52 -10.19 7.41 9.32
C GLY A 52 -8.99 7.43 10.27
N LEU A 53 -7.77 7.30 9.73
CA LEU A 53 -6.51 7.46 10.47
C LEU A 53 -6.04 8.92 10.57
N GLY A 54 -6.79 9.87 10.01
CA GLY A 54 -6.42 11.29 9.96
C GLY A 54 -5.23 11.59 9.04
N LEU A 55 -4.96 10.71 8.06
CA LEU A 55 -3.84 10.86 7.13
C LEU A 55 -4.25 11.70 5.91
N ASP A 56 -3.29 12.45 5.39
CA ASP A 56 -3.46 13.26 4.18
C ASP A 56 -3.59 12.36 2.95
N LEU A 57 -4.81 12.28 2.41
CA LEU A 57 -5.14 11.46 1.25
C LEU A 57 -4.34 11.85 0.00
N SER A 58 -3.93 13.11 -0.13
CA SER A 58 -3.20 13.59 -1.32
C SER A 58 -1.81 12.96 -1.47
N LYS A 59 -1.28 12.37 -0.39
CA LYS A 59 -0.02 11.64 -0.40
C LYS A 59 -0.12 10.25 -1.00
N PHE A 60 -1.33 9.72 -1.15
CA PHE A 60 -1.55 8.32 -1.50
C PHE A 60 -2.05 8.16 -2.93
N VAL A 61 -1.36 7.33 -3.71
CA VAL A 61 -1.86 6.79 -4.97
C VAL A 61 -2.24 5.34 -4.71
N VAL A 62 -3.52 5.02 -4.86
CA VAL A 62 -4.08 3.72 -4.46
C VAL A 62 -4.53 2.96 -5.70
N PHE A 63 -4.01 1.75 -5.86
CA PHE A 63 -4.40 0.80 -6.89
C PHE A 63 -5.02 -0.44 -6.23
N ASP A 64 -6.17 -0.86 -6.74
CA ASP A 64 -6.73 -2.17 -6.45
C ASP A 64 -6.62 -3.08 -7.68
N TYR A 65 -6.23 -4.33 -7.45
CA TYR A 65 -6.08 -5.36 -8.49
C TYR A 65 -6.95 -6.56 -8.16
N LEU A 66 -8.23 -6.30 -7.85
CA LEU A 66 -9.18 -7.33 -7.41
C LEU A 66 -9.52 -8.35 -8.50
N SER A 67 -9.44 -7.92 -9.76
CA SER A 67 -9.91 -8.68 -10.93
C SER A 67 -8.77 -9.29 -11.77
N ILE A 68 -7.51 -9.12 -11.37
CA ILE A 68 -6.36 -9.65 -12.11
C ILE A 68 -5.93 -10.97 -11.50
N SER A 69 -6.13 -12.07 -12.24
CA SER A 69 -5.73 -13.42 -11.81
C SER A 69 -4.37 -13.84 -12.35
N ASN A 70 -3.90 -13.25 -13.44
CA ASN A 70 -2.59 -13.55 -14.01
C ASN A 70 -1.50 -12.76 -13.28
N VAL A 71 -0.57 -13.49 -12.66
CA VAL A 71 0.51 -12.91 -11.85
C VAL A 71 1.47 -12.05 -12.68
N ASP A 72 1.82 -12.47 -13.89
CA ASP A 72 2.74 -11.71 -14.74
C ASP A 72 2.15 -10.36 -15.15
N VAL A 73 0.86 -10.34 -15.50
CA VAL A 73 0.12 -9.10 -15.82
C VAL A 73 -0.01 -8.19 -14.59
N LEU A 74 -0.24 -8.79 -13.43
CA LEU A 74 -0.31 -8.03 -12.17
C LEU A 74 1.04 -7.38 -11.86
N LEU A 75 2.13 -8.13 -11.98
CA LEU A 75 3.48 -7.62 -11.73
C LEU A 75 3.88 -6.54 -12.72
N SER A 76 3.58 -6.73 -14.02
CA SER A 76 3.88 -5.70 -15.03
C SER A 76 3.15 -4.39 -14.73
N ASN A 77 1.87 -4.47 -14.36
CA ASN A 77 1.09 -3.28 -14.02
C ASN A 77 1.65 -2.56 -12.78
N VAL A 78 2.06 -3.31 -11.75
CA VAL A 78 2.67 -2.72 -10.55
C VAL A 78 3.98 -2.01 -10.89
N VAL A 79 4.80 -2.58 -11.77
CA VAL A 79 6.04 -1.94 -12.25
C VAL A 79 5.74 -0.67 -13.03
N ASP A 80 4.80 -0.71 -13.97
CA ASP A 80 4.40 0.46 -14.76
C ASP A 80 3.90 1.60 -13.87
N GLU A 81 3.07 1.28 -12.87
CA GLU A 81 2.56 2.29 -11.94
C GLU A 81 3.65 2.81 -11.00
N TYR A 82 4.63 1.99 -10.63
CA TYR A 82 5.81 2.43 -9.88
C TYR A 82 6.62 3.45 -10.69
N GLU A 83 6.88 3.18 -11.96
CA GLU A 83 7.63 4.09 -12.84
C GLU A 83 6.89 5.43 -13.00
N LYS A 84 5.59 5.39 -13.33
CA LYS A 84 4.75 6.59 -13.49
C LYS A 84 4.65 7.41 -12.21
N THR A 85 4.44 6.73 -11.09
CA THR A 85 4.22 7.40 -9.80
C THR A 85 5.54 7.91 -9.23
N SER A 86 6.64 7.17 -9.42
CA SER A 86 7.93 7.39 -8.75
C SER A 86 7.74 7.63 -7.24
N PRO A 87 7.20 6.64 -6.49
CA PRO A 87 6.85 6.81 -5.08
C PRO A 87 8.08 6.74 -4.15
N ASP A 88 7.97 7.43 -3.02
CA ASP A 88 8.95 7.33 -1.92
C ASP A 88 8.80 6.00 -1.15
N VAL A 89 7.57 5.50 -1.08
CA VAL A 89 7.19 4.30 -0.32
C VAL A 89 6.16 3.50 -1.10
N VAL A 90 6.34 2.18 -1.12
CA VAL A 90 5.36 1.25 -1.69
C VAL A 90 4.80 0.36 -0.58
N ILE A 91 3.48 0.24 -0.52
CA ILE A 91 2.76 -0.74 0.29
C ILE A 91 2.19 -1.81 -0.65
N LEU A 92 2.58 -3.06 -0.43
CA LEU A 92 1.97 -4.23 -1.08
C LEU A 92 1.07 -4.93 -0.06
N TYR A 93 -0.25 -4.83 -0.24
CA TYR A 93 -1.25 -5.40 0.66
C TYR A 93 -1.90 -6.64 0.06
N GLY A 94 -1.89 -7.73 0.81
CA GLY A 94 -2.55 -8.98 0.42
C GLY A 94 -1.63 -9.95 -0.32
N ILE A 95 -0.33 -9.93 -0.06
CA ILE A 95 0.66 -10.85 -0.66
C ILE A 95 0.60 -12.29 -0.09
N ASN A 96 -0.35 -12.55 0.81
CA ASN A 96 -0.59 -13.87 1.38
C ASN A 96 -1.41 -14.70 0.40
N SER A 97 -0.88 -15.86 -0.01
CA SER A 97 -1.58 -16.87 -0.82
C SER A 97 -2.87 -17.37 -0.17
#